data_AF-C1MPB4-F1
#
_entry.id   AF-C1MPB4-F1
#
_cell.length_a   1.000
_cell.length_b   1.000
_cell.length_c   1.000
_cell.angle_alpha   90.00
_cell.angle_beta   90.00
_cell.angle_gamma   90.00
#
_symmetry.space_group_name_H-M   'P 1'
#
loop_
_entity.id
_entity.type
_entity.pdbx_description
1 polymer ?
#
loop_
_entity_poly.entity_id
_entity_poly.type
_entity_poly.pdbx_seq_one_letter_code
_entity_poly.pdbx_strand_id
1 'polypeptide(L)' 'ARIKRLMQADEDVGKIAQATPVLMVRALDLFVEELMNATTSIATAHSAKTASAGHLRAAIMGNEKFDFLKDIVEAVPD' A
#
# COMPACT_ATOMS: atom_id res chain seq x y z
N ALA A 1 1.58 11.41 15.96
CA ALA A 1 0.26 12.08 15.87
C ALA A 1 -0.56 11.63 14.65
N ARG A 2 -0.04 11.68 13.42
CA ARG A 2 -0.80 11.31 12.20
C ARG A 2 -1.26 9.84 12.17
N ILE A 3 -0.34 8.88 12.39
CA ILE A 3 -0.69 7.44 12.43
C ILE A 3 -1.72 7.14 13.51
N LYS A 4 -1.57 7.73 14.70
CA LYS A 4 -2.57 7.59 15.77
C LYS A 4 -3.96 8.08 15.33
N ARG A 5 -4.05 9.24 14.65
CA ARG A 5 -5.33 9.75 14.10
C ARG A 5 -5.89 8.86 12.99
N LEU A 6 -5.04 8.30 12.13
CA LEU A 6 -5.44 7.34 11.10
C LEU A 6 -6.08 6.10 11.75
N MET A 7 -5.42 5.53 12.76
CA MET A 7 -5.93 4.37 13.48
C MET A 7 -7.24 4.65 14.22
N GLN A 8 -7.39 5.85 14.80
CA GLN A 8 -8.61 6.27 15.50
C GLN A 8 -9.67 6.90 14.57
N ALA A 9 -9.48 6.84 13.24
CA ALA A 9 -10.55 7.14 12.29
C ALA A 9 -11.57 6.00 12.22
N ASP A 10 -11.15 4.80 12.63
CA ASP A 10 -12.03 3.68 12.92
C ASP A 10 -12.65 3.87 14.31
N GLU A 11 -13.98 3.95 14.36
CA GLU A 11 -14.74 4.23 15.58
C GLU A 11 -14.63 3.11 16.63
N ASP A 12 -14.31 1.89 16.20
CA ASP A 12 -14.11 0.74 17.08
C ASP A 12 -12.73 0.77 17.77
N VAL A 13 -11.83 1.67 17.36
CA VAL A 13 -10.48 1.79 17.92
C VAL A 13 -10.43 2.76 19.09
N GLY A 14 -10.44 2.20 20.30
CA GLY A 14 -10.33 2.93 21.56
C GLY A 14 -8.91 3.41 21.94
N LYS A 15 -8.44 3.03 23.12
CA LYS A 15 -7.11 3.43 23.61
C LYS A 15 -6.01 2.62 22.92
N ILE A 16 -4.99 3.31 22.40
CA ILE A 16 -3.86 2.69 21.72
C ILE A 16 -2.62 2.75 22.62
N ALA A 17 -1.91 1.63 22.75
CA ALA A 17 -0.64 1.56 23.48
C ALA A 17 0.44 2.43 22.80
N GLN A 18 1.36 3.01 23.59
CA GLN A 18 2.36 3.95 23.06
C GLN A 18 3.28 3.32 22.00
N ALA A 19 3.58 2.03 22.10
CA ALA A 19 4.44 1.33 21.15
C ALA A 19 3.77 1.08 19.79
N THR A 20 2.44 0.94 19.74
CA THR A 20 1.72 0.53 18.53
C THR A 20 1.92 1.50 17.36
N PRO A 21 1.76 2.83 17.51
CA PRO A 21 1.99 3.76 16.40
C PRO A 21 3.44 3.73 15.88
N VAL A 22 4.42 3.46 16.74
CA VAL A 22 5.83 3.40 16.34
C VAL A 22 6.08 2.17 15.45
N LEU A 23 5.56 1.02 15.84
CA LEU A 23 5.65 -0.21 15.04
C LEU A 23 4.90 -0.06 13.70
N MET A 24 3.73 0.56 13.73
CA MET A 24 2.94 0.81 12.51
C MET A 24 3.67 1.69 11.50
N VAL A 25 4.44 2.69 11.94
CA VAL A 25 5.27 3.49 11.02
C VAL A 25 6.27 2.59 10.30
N ARG A 26 6.98 1.73 11.02
CA ARG A 26 7.97 0.84 10.40
C ARG A 26 7.33 -0.17 9.45
N ALA A 27 6.17 -0.71 9.83
CA ALA A 27 5.40 -1.61 8.97
C ALA A 27 4.94 -0.91 7.69
N LEU A 28 4.46 0.34 7.79
CA LEU A 28 4.06 1.14 6.64
C LEU A 28 5.23 1.46 5.71
N ASP A 29 6.42 1.77 6.26
CA ASP A 29 7.62 1.99 5.44
C ASP A 29 7.96 0.76 4.60
N LEU A 30 7.97 -0.43 5.22
CA LEU A 30 8.25 -1.70 4.54
C LEU A 30 7.16 -2.05 3.51
N PHE A 31 5.91 -1.79 3.85
CA PHE A 31 4.77 -2.01 2.95
C PHE A 31 4.87 -1.14 1.69
N VAL A 32 5.17 0.15 1.84
CA VAL A 32 5.33 1.07 0.70
C VAL A 32 6.52 0.64 -0.16
N GLU A 33 7.63 0.23 0.45
CA GLU A 33 8.79 -0.29 -0.27
C GLU A 33 8.44 -1.54 -1.09
N GLU A 34 7.77 -2.54 -0.49
CA GLU A 34 7.36 -3.78 -1.18
C GLU A 34 6.41 -3.47 -2.36
N LEU A 35 5.42 -2.60 -2.15
CA LEU A 35 4.45 -2.22 -3.19
C LEU A 35 5.12 -1.46 -4.35
N MET A 36 6.02 -0.53 -4.05
CA MET A 36 6.73 0.24 -5.08
C MET A 36 7.73 -0.61 -5.85
N ASN A 37 8.40 -1.56 -5.19
CA ASN A 37 9.29 -2.51 -5.86
C ASN A 37 8.51 -3.42 -6.82
N ALA A 38 7.36 -3.96 -6.40
CA ALA A 38 6.49 -4.76 -7.27
C ALA A 38 6.00 -3.95 -8.48
N THR A 39 5.53 -2.72 -8.25
CA THR A 39 5.08 -1.80 -9.31
C THR A 39 6.18 -1.48 -10.32
N THR A 40 7.39 -1.18 -9.83
CA THR A 40 8.54 -0.83 -10.67
C THR A 40 9.07 -2.03 -11.43
N SER A 41 8.98 -3.24 -10.85
CA SER A 41 9.32 -4.48 -11.54
C SER A 41 8.44 -4.68 -12.77
N ILE A 42 7.13 -4.48 -12.66
CA ILE A 42 6.20 -4.54 -13.80
C ILE A 42 6.50 -3.46 -14.84
N ALA A 43 6.69 -2.21 -14.40
CA ALA A 43 7.06 -1.12 -15.30
C ALA A 43 8.33 -1.44 -16.10
N THR A 44 9.34 -2.01 -15.43
CA THR A 44 10.60 -2.44 -16.05
C THR A 44 10.39 -3.58 -17.05
N ALA A 45 9.53 -4.56 -16.72
CA ALA A 45 9.18 -5.65 -17.63
C ALA A 45 8.49 -5.13 -18.91
N HIS A 46 7.76 -4.03 -18.82
CA HIS A 46 7.17 -3.32 -19.96
C HIS A 46 8.12 -2.33 -20.65
N SER A 47 9.42 -2.33 -20.29
CA SER A 47 10.41 -1.36 -20.79
C SER A 47 10.02 0.11 -20.57
N ALA A 48 9.16 0.38 -19.57
CA ALA A 48 8.75 1.72 -19.22
C ALA A 48 9.79 2.38 -18.32
N LYS A 49 10.11 3.64 -18.59
CA LYS A 49 11.02 4.46 -17.75
C LYS A 49 10.31 5.11 -16.57
N THR A 50 8.98 5.02 -16.52
CA THR A 50 8.13 5.68 -15.52
C THR A 50 7.04 4.71 -15.08
N ALA A 51 6.89 4.53 -13.77
CA ALA A 51 5.79 3.77 -13.20
C ALA A 51 4.46 4.51 -13.43
N SER A 52 3.39 3.77 -13.73
CA SER A 52 2.07 4.32 -14.03
C SER A 52 1.04 3.70 -13.07
N ALA A 53 -0.16 4.28 -13.03
CA ALA A 53 -1.26 3.69 -12.27
C ALA A 53 -1.62 2.28 -12.76
N GLY A 54 -1.52 2.02 -14.07
CA GLY A 54 -1.71 0.67 -14.64
C GLY A 54 -0.67 -0.34 -14.14
N HIS A 55 0.60 0.05 -14.01
CA HIS A 55 1.62 -0.81 -13.41
C HIS A 55 1.34 -1.12 -11.94
N LEU A 56 0.85 -0.14 -11.18
CA LEU A 56 0.46 -0.32 -9.78
C LEU A 56 -0.73 -1.27 -9.66
N ARG A 57 -1.75 -1.10 -10.51
CA ARG A 57 -2.90 -2.01 -10.57
C ARG A 57 -2.45 -3.42 -10.89
N ALA A 58 -1.61 -3.61 -11.90
CA ALA A 58 -1.08 -4.93 -12.25
C ALA A 58 -0.31 -5.58 -11.08
N ALA A 59 0.47 -4.80 -10.32
CA ALA A 59 1.20 -5.30 -9.16
C ALA A 59 0.28 -5.76 -8.04
N ILE A 60 -0.81 -5.04 -7.82
CA ILE A 60 -1.83 -5.37 -6.82
C ILE A 60 -2.64 -6.61 -7.24
N MET A 61 -3.08 -6.66 -8.50
CA MET A 61 -3.88 -7.76 -9.02
C MET A 61 -3.11 -9.08 -9.09
N GLY A 62 -1.78 -9.02 -9.27
CA GLY A 62 -0.89 -10.18 -9.37
C GLY A 62 -0.32 -10.69 -8.05
N ASN A 63 -0.63 -10.08 -6.90
CA ASN A 63 -0.04 -10.43 -5.61
C ASN A 63 -1.10 -10.55 -4.51
N GLU A 64 -1.31 -11.76 -3.99
CA GLU A 64 -2.30 -12.07 -2.96
C GLU A 64 -2.12 -11.24 -1.67
N LYS A 65 -0.87 -10.86 -1.34
CA LYS A 65 -0.61 -10.00 -0.17
C LYS A 65 -1.26 -8.62 -0.29
N PHE A 66 -1.56 -8.17 -1.50
CA PHE A 66 -2.15 -6.87 -1.79
C PHE A 66 -3.66 -6.94 -2.07
N ASP A 67 -4.31 -8.08 -1.79
CA ASP A 67 -5.73 -8.27 -2.07
C ASP A 67 -6.64 -7.21 -1.44
N PHE A 68 -6.26 -6.70 -0.26
CA PHE A 68 -6.98 -5.61 0.42
C PHE A 68 -6.98 -4.27 -0.33
N LEU A 69 -6.22 -4.15 -1.42
CA LEU A 69 -6.14 -2.95 -2.28
C LEU A 69 -6.89 -3.11 -3.60
N LYS A 70 -7.41 -4.31 -3.94
CA LYS A 70 -8.02 -4.57 -5.25
C LYS A 70 -9.18 -3.61 -5.54
N ASP A 71 -10.08 -3.44 -4.58
CA ASP A 71 -11.24 -2.54 -4.70
C ASP A 71 -10.82 -1.07 -4.89
N ILE A 72 -9.64 -0.68 -4.37
CA ILE A 72 -9.13 0.69 -4.51
C ILE A 72 -8.64 0.96 -5.94
N VAL A 73 -8.12 -0.07 -6.62
CA VAL A 73 -7.56 0.06 -7.98
C VAL A 73 -8.50 -0.44 -9.07
N GLU A 74 -9.71 -0.85 -8.73
CA GLU A 74 -10.69 -1.41 -9.68
C GLU A 74 -10.98 -0.43 -10.83
N ALA A 75 -11.11 0.86 -10.52
CA ALA A 75 -11.41 1.91 -11.49
C ALA A 75 -10.21 2.35 -12.36
N VAL A 76 -9.00 1.86 -12.08
CA VAL A 76 -7.81 2.21 -12.85
C VAL A 76 -7.82 1.41 -14.16
N PRO A 77 -7.75 2.06 -15.34
CA PRO A 77 -7.67 1.36 -16.61
C PRO A 77 -6.41 0.49 -16.71
N ASP A 78 -6.49 -0.57 -17.51
CA ASP A 78 -5.34 -1.41 -17.88
C ASP A 78 -4.25 -0.62 -18.64
#